data_AF-A0A9X9ET85-F1
#
_entry.id   AF-A0A9X9ET85-F1
#
_cell.length_a   1.000
_cell.length_b   1.000
_cell.length_c   1.000
_cell.angle_alpha   90.00
_cell.angle_beta   90.00
_cell.angle_gamma   90.00
#
_symmetry.space_group_name_H-M   'P 1'
#
loop_
_entity.id
_entity.type
_entity.pdbx_description
1 polymer ?
#
loop_
_entity_poly.entity_id
_entity_poly.type
_entity_poly.pdbx_seq_one_letter_code
_entity_poly.pdbx_strand_id
1 'polypeptide(L)' 'MKMFKLIEDDPSAYKKGTKFFLISHSEFIGVKSYVLLAEDLKGKIEVTEDELRNKFVSIH' A
#
# COMPACT_ATOMS: atom_id res chain seq x y z
N MET A 1 0.13 -14.19 -1.43
CA MET A 1 0.44 -12.79 -1.83
C MET A 1 0.15 -11.91 -0.64
N LYS A 2 1.05 -10.98 -0.29
CA LYS A 2 0.80 -10.08 0.86
C LYS A 2 -0.31 -9.09 0.52
N MET A 3 -1.22 -8.88 1.46
CA MET A 3 -2.29 -7.88 1.35
C MET A 3 -2.24 -6.86 2.47
N PHE A 4 -2.61 -5.65 2.11
CA PHE A 4 -2.68 -4.49 2.98
C PHE A 4 -4.07 -3.87 2.90
N LYS A 5 -4.55 -3.34 4.02
CA LYS A 5 -5.80 -2.60 4.12
C LYS A 5 -5.50 -1.19 4.57
N LEU A 6 -6.04 -0.19 3.88
CA LEU A 6 -5.92 1.21 4.27
C LEU A 6 -6.72 1.47 5.56
N ILE A 7 -6.10 2.09 6.56
CA ILE A 7 -6.72 2.28 7.89
C ILE A 7 -7.31 3.68 8.11
N GLU A 8 -6.95 4.63 7.25
CA GLU A 8 -7.45 6.00 7.21
C GLU A 8 -7.97 6.34 5.80
N ASP A 9 -8.76 7.40 5.66
CA ASP A 9 -9.13 7.87 4.33
C ASP A 9 -7.94 8.61 3.72
N ASP A 10 -7.52 8.20 2.52
CA ASP A 10 -6.63 9.01 1.73
C ASP A 10 -7.48 10.11 1.07
N PRO A 11 -7.27 11.39 1.40
CA PRO A 11 -8.12 12.47 0.93
C PRO A 11 -8.09 12.65 -0.59
N SER A 12 -7.09 12.06 -1.28
CA SER A 12 -6.85 12.28 -2.71
C SER A 12 -7.22 11.09 -3.59
N ALA A 13 -7.22 9.85 -3.06
CA ALA A 13 -7.32 8.67 -3.93
C ALA A 13 -8.23 7.53 -3.42
N TYR A 14 -8.15 7.14 -2.15
CA TYR A 14 -8.74 5.87 -1.68
C TYR A 14 -9.43 6.01 -0.32
N LYS A 15 -10.52 5.25 -0.15
CA LYS A 15 -11.30 5.25 1.09
C LYS A 15 -10.73 4.30 2.12
N LYS A 16 -10.97 4.61 3.38
CA LYS A 16 -10.65 3.71 4.49
C LYS A 16 -11.24 2.32 4.22
N GLY A 17 -10.39 1.30 4.37
CA GLY A 17 -10.76 -0.09 4.21
C GLY A 17 -10.57 -0.66 2.81
N THR A 18 -10.18 0.14 1.82
CA THR A 18 -9.71 -0.38 0.53
C THR A 18 -8.56 -1.35 0.73
N LYS A 19 -8.63 -2.50 0.04
CA LYS A 19 -7.59 -3.53 0.08
C LYS A 19 -6.65 -3.38 -1.10
N PHE A 20 -5.39 -3.73 -0.85
CA PHE A 20 -4.32 -3.68 -1.82
C PHE A 20 -3.49 -4.95 -1.78
N PHE A 21 -3.07 -5.41 -2.95
CA PHE A 21 -2.06 -6.44 -3.11
C PHE A 21 -0.67 -5.80 -3.18
N LEU A 22 0.30 -6.33 -2.44
CA LEU A 22 1.69 -6.00 -2.67
C LEU A 22 2.18 -6.71 -3.93
N ILE A 23 2.49 -5.94 -4.97
CA ILE A 23 2.95 -6.48 -6.26
C ILE A 23 4.43 -6.26 -6.53
N SER A 24 5.05 -5.30 -5.85
CA SER A 24 6.49 -5.04 -5.95
C SER A 24 7.03 -4.44 -4.64
N HIS A 25 8.28 -4.76 -4.34
CA HIS A 25 9.05 -4.16 -3.27
C HIS A 25 10.48 -3.93 -3.78
N SER A 26 11.02 -2.74 -3.52
CA SER A 26 12.38 -2.37 -3.87
C SER A 26 13.09 -1.76 -2.67
N GLU A 27 14.39 -2.00 -2.57
CA GLU A 27 15.26 -1.33 -1.61
C GLU A 27 16.49 -0.81 -2.34
N PHE A 28 16.76 0.50 -2.21
CA PHE A 28 17.91 1.14 -2.82
C PHE A 28 18.60 2.05 -1.82
N ILE A 29 19.87 1.73 -1.50
CA ILE A 29 20.69 2.48 -0.53
C ILE A 29 19.93 2.70 0.80
N GLY A 30 19.27 1.65 1.31
CA GLY A 30 18.51 1.68 2.56
C GLY A 30 17.14 2.36 2.48
N VAL A 31 16.73 2.87 1.32
CA VAL A 31 15.38 3.39 1.09
C VAL A 31 14.49 2.29 0.53
N LYS A 32 13.43 1.93 1.25
CA LYS A 32 12.46 0.92 0.82
C LYS A 32 11.21 1.56 0.23
N SER A 33 10.77 1.02 -0.91
CA SER A 33 9.51 1.38 -1.57
C SER A 33 8.68 0.14 -1.91
N TYR A 34 7.37 0.33 -1.89
CA TYR A 34 6.38 -0.73 -2.07
C TYR A 34 5.35 -0.28 -3.09
N VAL A 35 5.01 -1.15 -4.03
CA VAL A 35 3.93 -0.90 -4.99
C VAL A 35 2.73 -1.75 -4.61
N LEU A 36 1.63 -1.06 -4.30
CA LEU A 36 0.35 -1.62 -3.90
C LEU A 36 -0.66 -1.47 -5.05
N LEU A 37 -1.32 -2.57 -5.42
CA LEU A 37 -2.38 -2.61 -6.43
C LEU A 37 -3.74 -2.79 -5.75
N ALA A 38 -4.69 -1.89 -5.99
CA ALA A 38 -6.03 -1.99 -5.43
C ALA A 38 -6.72 -3.31 -5.82
N GLU A 39 -7.60 -3.84 -4.97
CA GLU A 39 -8.24 -5.15 -5.23
C GLU A 39 -9.07 -5.19 -6.53
N ASP A 40 -9.64 -4.03 -6.90
CA ASP A 40 -10.39 -3.82 -8.14
C ASP A 40 -9.49 -3.68 -9.38
N LEU A 41 -8.16 -3.81 -9.23
CA LEU A 41 -7.13 -3.74 -10.27
C LEU A 41 -7.05 -2.41 -11.04
N LYS A 42 -7.85 -1.40 -10.68
CA LYS A 42 -7.93 -0.10 -11.36
C LYS A 42 -6.90 0.94 -10.93
N GLY A 43 -6.16 0.69 -9.85
CA GLY A 43 -5.27 1.70 -9.28
C GLY A 43 -4.03 1.11 -8.62
N LYS A 44 -2.88 1.75 -8.85
CA LYS A 44 -1.60 1.45 -8.20
C LYS A 44 -1.18 2.65 -7.37
N ILE A 45 -0.55 2.38 -6.24
CA ILE A 45 0.09 3.40 -5.40
C ILE A 45 1.48 2.92 -5.01
N GLU A 46 2.47 3.81 -5.10
CA GLU A 46 3.80 3.58 -4.57
C GLU A 46 3.88 4.26 -3.20
N VAL A 47 4.33 3.52 -2.19
CA VAL A 47 4.42 3.99 -0.80
C VAL A 47 5.80 3.66 -0.24
N THR A 48 6.28 4.50 0.67
CA THR A 48 7.50 4.25 1.44
C THR A 48 7.24 3.26 2.57
N GLU A 49 8.29 2.77 3.23
CA GLU A 49 8.14 1.94 4.44
C GLU A 49 7.36 2.66 5.55
N ASP A 50 7.61 3.95 5.75
CA ASP A 50 6.93 4.74 6.78
C ASP A 50 5.42 4.89 6.47
N GLU A 51 5.09 5.25 5.23
CA GLU A 51 3.70 5.35 4.78
C GLU A 51 2.97 4.00 4.87
N LEU A 52 3.63 2.92 4.47
CA LEU A 52 3.08 1.58 4.59
C LEU A 52 2.80 1.20 6.04
N ARG A 53 3.71 1.53 6.96
CA ARG A 53 3.59 1.21 8.39
C ARG A 53 2.54 2.06 9.10
N ASN A 54 2.38 3.32 8.71
CA ASN A 54 1.49 4.25 9.39
C ASN A 54 0.06 4.22 8.84
N LYS A 55 -0.13 3.99 7.53
CA LYS A 55 -1.44 4.11 6.86
C LYS A 55 -2.07 2.78 6.46
N PHE A 56 -1.34 1.68 6.57
CA PHE A 56 -1.82 0.36 6.16
C PHE A 56 -1.61 -0.70 7.23
N VAL A 57 -2.51 -1.67 7.26
CA VAL A 57 -2.39 -2.88 8.09
C VAL A 57 -2.30 -4.12 7.22
N SER A 58 -1.36 -5.00 7.52
CA SER A 58 -1.26 -6.31 6.84
C SER A 58 -2.40 -7.21 7.28
N ILE A 59 -3.11 -7.80 6.32
CA ILE A 59 -4.29 -8.64 6.56
C ILE A 59 -4.13 -10.08 6.07
N HIS A 60 -3.07 -10.36 5.29
CA HIS A 60 -2.68 -11.69 4.82
C HIS A 60 -1.25 -11.69 4.26
#